data_AF-A0A8E2ARE1-F1
#
_entry.id   AF-A0A8E2ARE1-F1
#
_cell.length_a   1.000
_cell.length_b   1.000
_cell.length_c   1.000
_cell.angle_alpha   90.00
_cell.angle_beta   90.00
_cell.angle_gamma   90.00
#
_symmetry.space_group_name_H-M   'P 1'
#
loop_
_entity.id
_entity.type
_entity.pdbx_description
1 polymer ?
#
loop_
_entity_poly.entity_id
_entity_poly.type
_entity_poly.pdbx_seq_one_letter_code
_entity_poly.pdbx_strand_id
1 'polypeptide(L)'
;MISKQPSQIPPVARSPPSGHYDRPRRVDLTQPSPLARYPELPLSFKDHEHHYMLGWPASKDFLEQFFLRCAPGITKIYMPGSCRCSVGVRCLRHLSGCDDCSWAEALPVDAPIPQDTQSPNPISTLPILCIAHTGSARTLIRRVTEAQYDWFVQQFGKEPQWYKDALA
;
A
#
# COMPACT_ATOMS: atom_id res chain seq x y z
N MET A 1 -5.91 -61.27 17.30
CA MET A 1 -4.72 -60.39 17.33
C MET A 1 -5.19 -58.96 17.17
N ILE A 2 -5.18 -58.15 18.23
CA ILE A 2 -5.67 -56.76 18.21
C ILE A 2 -4.45 -55.86 18.07
N SER A 3 -4.28 -55.27 16.89
CA SER A 3 -3.20 -54.34 16.59
C SER A 3 -3.53 -52.98 17.21
N LYS A 4 -2.78 -52.58 18.24
CA LYS A 4 -2.91 -51.26 18.86
C LYS A 4 -2.17 -50.23 17.98
N GLN A 5 -2.91 -49.32 17.36
CA GLN A 5 -2.32 -48.15 16.69
C GLN A 5 -1.69 -47.20 17.72
N PRO A 6 -0.49 -46.65 17.45
CA PRO A 6 0.14 -45.69 18.34
C PRO A 6 -0.55 -44.31 18.24
N SER A 7 -0.91 -43.74 19.39
CA SER A 7 -1.40 -42.36 19.51
C SER A 7 -0.36 -41.38 18.99
N GLN A 8 -0.69 -40.67 17.92
CA GLN A 8 0.04 -39.49 17.48
C GLN A 8 -0.32 -38.32 18.40
N ILE A 9 0.64 -37.90 19.22
CA ILE A 9 0.55 -36.65 19.98
C ILE A 9 0.62 -35.50 18.96
N PRO A 10 -0.36 -34.58 18.91
CA PRO A 10 -0.30 -33.45 17.99
C PRO A 10 0.90 -32.57 18.34
N PRO A 11 1.62 -32.04 17.33
CA PRO A 11 2.76 -31.17 17.56
C PRO A 11 2.31 -29.93 18.34
N VAL A 12 2.95 -29.71 19.50
CA VAL A 12 2.79 -28.50 20.30
C VAL A 12 3.09 -27.30 19.40
N ALA A 13 2.08 -26.44 19.21
CA ALA A 13 2.21 -25.21 18.45
C ALA A 13 3.34 -24.37 19.08
N ARG A 14 4.47 -24.25 18.36
CA ARG A 14 5.56 -23.37 18.78
C ARG A 14 5.02 -21.95 18.82
N SER A 15 5.08 -21.31 19.97
CA SER A 15 4.82 -19.88 20.10
C SER A 15 5.62 -19.13 19.04
N PRO A 16 5.04 -18.15 18.32
CA PRO A 16 5.79 -17.37 17.35
C PRO A 16 7.00 -16.74 18.05
N PRO A 17 8.17 -16.71 17.40
CA PRO A 17 9.36 -16.08 17.98
C PRO A 17 8.97 -14.66 18.39
N SER A 18 9.40 -14.25 19.57
CA SER A 18 9.29 -12.90 20.10
C SER A 18 9.97 -11.94 19.12
N GLY A 19 9.23 -11.54 18.10
CA GLY A 19 9.70 -10.77 16.98
C GLY A 19 9.99 -9.36 17.46
N HIS A 20 11.27 -8.99 17.44
CA HIS A 20 11.63 -7.58 17.35
C HIS A 20 10.99 -7.06 16.06
N TYR A 21 9.82 -6.42 16.17
CA TYR A 21 9.24 -5.68 15.06
C TYR A 21 10.22 -4.54 14.74
N ASP A 22 10.98 -4.67 13.67
CA ASP A 22 11.88 -3.61 13.23
C ASP A 22 11.02 -2.39 12.89
N ARG A 23 11.21 -1.32 13.68
CA ARG A 23 10.38 -0.13 13.57
C ARG A 23 10.76 0.59 12.28
N PRO A 24 9.80 0.94 11.41
CA PRO A 24 10.13 1.70 10.20
C PRO A 24 10.83 3.00 10.59
N ARG A 25 12.03 3.23 10.03
CA ARG A 25 12.79 4.45 10.23
C ARG A 25 12.19 5.57 9.40
N ARG A 26 12.23 6.81 9.89
CA ARG A 26 11.81 7.98 9.13
C ARG A 26 12.84 8.30 8.05
N VAL A 27 12.38 8.77 6.89
CA VAL A 27 13.25 9.33 5.84
C VAL A 27 13.98 10.56 6.41
N ASP A 28 15.29 10.65 6.23
CA ASP A 28 16.06 11.83 6.61
C ASP A 28 15.85 12.95 5.58
N LEU A 29 14.90 13.84 5.87
CA LEU A 29 14.56 14.97 5.00
C LEU A 29 15.59 16.12 5.08
N THR A 30 16.62 16.02 5.95
CA THR A 30 17.66 17.05 6.05
C THR A 30 18.73 16.89 4.97
N GLN A 31 18.85 15.69 4.39
CA GLN A 31 19.77 15.43 3.30
C GLN A 31 19.09 15.74 1.96
N PRO A 32 19.74 16.54 1.09
CA PRO A 32 19.20 16.80 -0.23
C PRO A 32 19.17 15.50 -1.05
N SER A 33 18.03 15.22 -1.67
CA SER A 33 17.82 14.08 -2.57
C SER A 33 17.10 14.58 -3.82
N PRO A 34 17.53 14.17 -5.03
CA PRO A 34 16.88 14.59 -6.26
C PRO A 34 15.45 14.04 -6.35
N LEU A 35 14.66 14.56 -7.30
CA LEU A 35 13.33 14.03 -7.57
C LEU A 35 13.40 12.62 -8.15
N ALA A 36 12.54 11.73 -7.65
CA ALA A 36 12.46 10.37 -8.14
C ALA A 36 12.06 10.29 -9.62
N ARG A 37 12.62 9.31 -10.31
CA ARG A 37 12.19 8.91 -11.65
C ARG A 37 11.07 7.88 -11.51
N TYR A 38 9.87 8.26 -11.93
CA TYR A 38 8.75 7.34 -11.96
C TYR A 38 8.84 6.39 -13.16
N PRO A 39 8.24 5.20 -13.07
CA PRO A 39 8.01 4.34 -14.23
C PRO A 39 7.31 5.12 -15.35
N GLU A 40 7.60 4.76 -16.60
CA GLU A 40 6.92 5.36 -17.74
C GLU A 40 5.41 5.08 -17.67
N LEU A 41 4.62 6.09 -18.05
CA LEU A 41 3.18 5.92 -18.18
C LEU A 41 2.89 4.89 -19.29
N PRO A 42 1.85 4.05 -19.14
CA PRO A 42 1.41 3.17 -20.21
C PRO A 42 1.14 3.97 -21.49
N LEU A 43 1.51 3.44 -22.66
CA LEU A 43 1.33 4.12 -23.95
C LEU A 43 -0.13 4.51 -24.20
N SER A 44 -1.07 3.67 -23.74
CA SER A 44 -2.51 3.89 -23.83
C SER A 44 -3.01 5.10 -23.03
N PHE A 45 -2.18 5.71 -22.17
CA PHE A 45 -2.53 6.94 -21.46
C PHE A 45 -2.89 8.10 -22.40
N LYS A 46 -2.27 8.16 -23.59
CA LYS A 46 -2.54 9.24 -24.56
C LYS A 46 -3.84 9.04 -25.34
N ASP A 47 -4.32 7.80 -25.42
CA ASP A 47 -5.42 7.40 -26.27
C ASP A 47 -6.78 7.47 -25.56
N HIS A 48 -6.78 7.79 -24.27
CA HIS A 48 -7.97 7.75 -23.43
C HIS A 48 -8.08 8.97 -22.50
N GLU A 49 -9.31 9.36 -22.17
CA GLU A 49 -9.62 10.40 -21.17
C GLU A 49 -9.37 9.95 -19.72
N HIS A 50 -8.82 8.76 -19.50
CA HIS A 50 -8.70 8.18 -18.17
C HIS A 50 -7.45 8.62 -17.43
N HIS A 51 -7.60 8.70 -16.11
CA HIS A 51 -6.51 8.99 -15.19
C HIS A 51 -5.85 7.70 -14.70
N TYR A 52 -4.56 7.81 -14.41
CA TYR A 52 -3.69 6.80 -13.83
C TYR A 52 -3.12 7.28 -12.50
N MET A 53 -2.90 6.31 -11.62
CA MET A 53 -2.34 6.45 -10.28
C MET A 53 -1.08 5.61 -10.14
N LEU A 54 0.02 6.21 -9.69
CA LEU A 54 1.25 5.48 -9.39
C LEU A 54 1.24 5.08 -7.92
N GLY A 55 1.38 3.79 -7.64
CA GLY A 55 1.37 3.32 -6.26
C GLY A 55 1.61 1.83 -6.08
N TRP A 56 1.22 1.34 -4.91
CA TRP A 56 1.32 -0.08 -4.54
C TRP A 56 -0.04 -0.61 -4.12
N PRO A 57 -0.39 -1.86 -4.49
CA PRO A 57 -1.47 -2.58 -3.85
C PRO A 57 -1.22 -2.65 -2.36
N ALA A 58 -2.20 -2.20 -1.58
CA ALA A 58 -2.09 -2.16 -0.13
C ALA A 58 -3.39 -2.71 0.44
N SER A 59 -3.31 -3.74 1.28
CA SER A 59 -4.47 -4.25 1.99
C SER A 59 -4.70 -3.48 3.28
N LYS A 60 -5.93 -3.56 3.81
CA LYS A 60 -6.24 -3.06 5.17
C LYS A 60 -5.30 -3.69 6.20
N ASP A 61 -5.10 -5.01 6.11
CA ASP A 61 -4.18 -5.75 6.98
C ASP A 61 -2.77 -5.18 6.93
N PHE A 62 -2.24 -4.86 5.75
CA PHE A 62 -0.93 -4.24 5.62
C PHE A 62 -0.85 -2.92 6.39
N LEU A 63 -1.83 -2.03 6.23
CA LEU A 63 -1.86 -0.75 6.93
C LEU A 63 -2.00 -0.89 8.44
N GLU A 64 -2.83 -1.84 8.89
CA GLU A 64 -2.99 -2.13 10.31
C GLU A 64 -1.68 -2.65 10.91
N GLN A 65 -1.02 -3.60 10.25
CA GLN A 65 0.29 -4.10 10.67
C GLN A 65 1.33 -2.99 10.64
N PHE A 66 1.33 -2.13 9.63
CA PHE A 66 2.21 -0.98 9.55
C PHE A 66 2.03 -0.05 10.75
N PHE A 67 0.79 0.28 11.10
CA PHE A 67 0.46 1.06 12.29
C PHE A 67 0.99 0.40 13.57
N LEU A 68 0.77 -0.90 13.75
CA LEU A 68 1.23 -1.63 14.93
C LEU A 68 2.76 -1.63 15.04
N ARG A 69 3.50 -1.71 13.93
CA ARG A 69 4.97 -1.55 13.94
C ARG A 69 5.40 -0.14 14.33
N CYS A 70 4.64 0.88 13.97
CA CYS A 70 4.95 2.28 14.31
C CYS A 70 4.68 2.59 15.80
N ALA A 71 3.70 1.89 16.40
CA ALA A 71 3.23 2.12 17.76
C ALA A 71 2.93 0.80 18.50
N PRO A 72 3.95 -0.03 18.80
CA PRO A 72 3.76 -1.36 19.36
C PRO A 72 3.08 -1.38 20.74
N GLY A 73 3.12 -0.26 21.48
CA GLY A 73 2.45 -0.11 22.78
C GLY A 73 0.94 0.18 22.72
N ILE A 74 0.38 0.48 21.54
CA ILE A 74 -1.04 0.89 21.38
C ILE A 74 -1.98 -0.31 21.19
N THR A 75 -1.46 -1.54 21.19
CA THR A 75 -2.25 -2.78 21.09
C THR A 75 -3.35 -2.91 22.16
N LYS A 76 -3.23 -2.20 23.28
CA LYS A 76 -4.18 -2.21 24.40
C LYS A 76 -5.37 -1.25 24.24
N ILE A 77 -5.33 -0.32 23.29
CA ILE A 77 -6.43 0.62 23.04
C ILE A 77 -7.35 0.02 21.98
N TYR A 78 -8.63 -0.17 22.33
CA TYR A 78 -9.62 -0.57 21.34
C TYR A 78 -9.77 0.56 20.32
N MET A 79 -9.42 0.25 19.07
CA MET A 79 -9.57 1.13 17.94
C MET A 79 -10.16 0.29 16.80
N PRO A 80 -11.30 0.69 16.20
CA PRO A 80 -11.88 0.00 15.06
C PRO A 80 -10.86 -0.14 13.92
N GLY A 81 -10.92 -1.24 13.15
CA GLY A 81 -9.97 -1.51 12.06
C GLY A 81 -9.91 -0.40 11.00
N SER A 82 -11.05 0.23 10.69
CA SER A 82 -11.10 1.39 9.79
C SER A 82 -10.24 2.56 10.28
N CYS A 83 -10.29 2.86 11.58
CA CYS A 83 -9.45 3.89 12.18
C CYS A 83 -7.97 3.50 12.12
N ARG A 84 -7.63 2.22 12.36
CA ARG A 84 -6.25 1.73 12.28
C ARG A 84 -5.68 1.86 10.87
N CYS A 85 -6.46 1.56 9.84
CA CYS A 85 -6.06 1.77 8.44
C CYS A 85 -5.74 3.26 8.17
N SER A 86 -6.64 4.17 8.55
CA SER A 86 -6.41 5.61 8.38
C SER A 86 -5.18 6.11 9.14
N VAL A 87 -4.95 5.60 10.34
CA VAL A 87 -3.75 5.92 11.12
C VAL A 87 -2.50 5.33 10.46
N GLY A 88 -2.56 4.13 9.90
CA GLY A 88 -1.48 3.52 9.11
C GLY A 88 -1.05 4.41 7.94
N VAL A 89 -2.01 4.94 7.18
CA VAL A 89 -1.73 5.93 6.10
C VAL A 89 -1.09 7.20 6.65
N ARG A 90 -1.58 7.72 7.79
CA ARG A 90 -0.95 8.88 8.44
C ARG A 90 0.48 8.59 8.90
N CYS A 91 0.76 7.39 9.42
CA CYS A 91 2.11 6.96 9.76
C CYS A 91 3.01 6.89 8.52
N LEU A 92 2.52 6.36 7.39
CA LEU A 92 3.24 6.34 6.12
C LEU A 92 3.58 7.77 5.66
N ARG A 93 2.62 8.70 5.65
CA ARG A 93 2.86 10.12 5.34
C ARG A 93 3.93 10.74 6.23
N HIS A 94 3.78 10.57 7.55
CA HIS A 94 4.69 11.17 8.52
C HIS A 94 6.13 10.63 8.40
N LEU A 95 6.28 9.31 8.23
CA LEU A 95 7.58 8.67 8.17
C LEU A 95 8.29 8.84 6.82
N SER A 96 7.54 8.90 5.72
CA SER A 96 8.09 9.24 4.40
C SER A 96 8.34 10.74 4.23
N GLY A 97 7.57 11.60 4.90
CA GLY A 97 7.52 13.02 4.59
C GLY A 97 6.81 13.33 3.27
N CYS A 98 6.06 12.37 2.71
CA CYS A 98 5.26 12.56 1.50
C CYS A 98 3.82 12.91 1.89
N ASP A 99 3.45 14.19 1.81
CA ASP A 99 2.10 14.66 2.15
C ASP A 99 1.04 14.26 1.11
N ASP A 100 1.47 14.10 -0.15
CA ASP A 100 0.59 13.80 -1.27
C ASP A 100 0.29 12.29 -1.42
N CYS A 101 0.84 11.41 -0.57
CA CYS A 101 0.50 9.99 -0.63
C CYS A 101 -0.92 9.73 -0.11
N SER A 102 -1.71 8.88 -0.76
CA SER A 102 -3.13 8.69 -0.43
C SER A 102 -3.58 7.24 -0.60
N TRP A 103 -4.65 6.88 0.09
CA TRP A 103 -5.34 5.62 -0.13
C TRP A 103 -6.42 5.84 -1.20
N ALA A 104 -6.43 5.00 -2.22
CA ALA A 104 -7.37 5.07 -3.33
C ALA A 104 -7.81 3.67 -3.77
N GLU A 105 -8.90 3.62 -4.53
CA GLU A 105 -9.37 2.41 -5.21
C GLU A 105 -9.03 2.53 -6.69
N ALA A 106 -8.36 1.53 -7.24
CA ALA A 106 -7.93 1.53 -8.63
C ALA A 106 -8.36 0.25 -9.34
N LEU A 107 -8.39 0.27 -10.67
CA LEU A 107 -8.58 -0.95 -11.44
C LEU A 107 -7.29 -1.78 -11.42
N PRO A 108 -7.37 -3.12 -11.34
CA PRO A 108 -6.23 -3.99 -11.59
C PRO A 108 -5.56 -3.66 -12.93
N VAL A 109 -4.25 -3.88 -13.04
CA VAL A 109 -3.43 -3.47 -14.20
C VAL A 109 -4.05 -3.93 -15.53
N ASP A 110 -4.51 -5.17 -15.58
CA ASP A 110 -5.08 -5.80 -16.78
C ASP A 110 -6.61 -5.68 -16.87
N ALA A 111 -7.26 -5.04 -15.90
CA ALA A 111 -8.71 -4.89 -15.93
C ALA A 111 -9.12 -3.91 -17.04
N PRO A 112 -10.20 -4.23 -17.78
CA PRO A 112 -10.78 -3.30 -18.73
C PRO A 112 -11.38 -2.11 -17.98
N ILE A 113 -11.43 -0.97 -18.64
CA ILE A 113 -12.09 0.21 -18.11
C ILE A 113 -13.60 0.01 -18.28
N PRO A 114 -14.43 0.26 -17.25
CA PRO A 114 -15.87 0.21 -17.40
C PRO A 114 -16.32 1.17 -18.50
N GLN A 115 -17.08 0.67 -19.48
CA GLN A 115 -17.74 1.53 -20.47
C GLN A 115 -18.93 2.30 -19.86
N ASP A 116 -19.47 1.79 -18.75
CA ASP A 116 -20.59 2.39 -18.02
C ASP A 116 -20.35 2.26 -16.52
N THR A 117 -20.22 3.40 -15.84
CA THR A 117 -20.06 3.48 -14.38
C THR A 117 -21.34 3.10 -13.63
N GLN A 118 -22.49 3.02 -14.31
CA GLN A 118 -23.77 2.58 -13.77
C GLN A 118 -24.07 1.10 -14.01
N SER A 119 -23.12 0.35 -14.59
CA SER A 119 -23.29 -1.08 -14.83
C SER A 119 -23.64 -1.82 -13.52
N PRO A 120 -24.67 -2.69 -13.51
CA PRO A 120 -25.11 -3.40 -12.30
C PRO A 120 -24.06 -4.40 -11.79
N ASN A 121 -23.02 -4.69 -12.58
CA ASN A 121 -21.89 -5.52 -12.17
C ASN A 121 -20.75 -4.62 -11.69
N PRO A 122 -20.55 -4.45 -10.37
CA PRO A 122 -19.46 -3.64 -9.86
C PRO A 122 -18.14 -4.25 -10.32
N ILE A 123 -17.30 -3.43 -10.97
CA ILE A 123 -15.95 -3.84 -11.30
C ILE A 123 -15.16 -3.98 -10.00
N SER A 124 -14.46 -5.10 -9.85
CA SER A 124 -13.59 -5.31 -8.71
C SER A 124 -12.46 -4.28 -8.74
N THR A 125 -12.50 -3.34 -7.81
CA THR A 125 -11.38 -2.43 -7.55
C THR A 125 -10.36 -3.11 -6.65
N LEU A 126 -9.16 -2.54 -6.62
CA LEU A 126 -8.06 -2.91 -5.77
C LEU A 126 -7.64 -1.67 -4.96
N PRO A 127 -7.58 -1.76 -3.62
CA PRO A 127 -7.02 -0.69 -2.83
C PRO A 127 -5.52 -0.52 -3.09
N ILE A 128 -5.11 0.73 -3.31
CA ILE A 128 -3.72 1.11 -3.50
C ILE A 128 -3.31 2.25 -2.57
N LEU A 129 -2.04 2.28 -2.18
CA LEU A 129 -1.38 3.49 -1.69
C LEU A 129 -0.73 4.21 -2.88
N CYS A 130 -1.30 5.35 -3.26
CA CYS A 130 -0.88 6.20 -4.37
C CYS A 130 0.11 7.27 -3.91
N ILE A 131 1.12 7.59 -4.73
CA ILE A 131 2.07 8.71 -4.54
C ILE A 131 2.05 9.72 -5.70
N ALA A 132 1.36 9.42 -6.80
CA ALA A 132 1.17 10.36 -7.92
C ALA A 132 -0.13 10.06 -8.69
N HIS A 133 -0.82 11.10 -9.15
CA HIS A 133 -2.07 10.99 -9.89
C HIS A 133 -2.02 11.85 -11.16
N THR A 134 -2.34 11.28 -12.33
CA THR A 134 -2.28 12.02 -13.61
C THR A 134 -3.42 13.01 -13.79
N GLY A 135 -4.59 12.76 -13.20
CA GLY A 135 -5.69 13.74 -13.17
C GLY A 135 -5.44 14.94 -12.24
N SER A 136 -4.27 15.01 -11.58
CA SER A 136 -3.85 16.16 -10.78
C SER A 136 -2.45 16.59 -11.18
N ALA A 137 -2.38 17.71 -11.91
CA ALA A 137 -1.10 18.31 -12.31
C ALA A 137 -0.19 18.56 -11.09
N ARG A 138 -0.78 18.91 -9.95
CA ARG A 138 -0.05 19.10 -8.69
C ARG A 138 0.74 17.86 -8.29
N THR A 139 0.13 16.68 -8.29
CA THR A 139 0.78 15.43 -7.85
C THR A 139 1.76 14.87 -8.87
N LEU A 140 1.62 15.21 -10.15
CA LEU A 140 2.63 14.88 -11.17
C LEU A 140 3.87 15.76 -11.08
N ILE A 141 3.68 17.04 -10.76
CA ILE A 141 4.78 18.03 -10.67
C ILE A 141 5.51 17.89 -9.34
N ARG A 142 4.79 17.70 -8.23
CA ARG A 142 5.36 17.50 -6.90
C ARG A 142 5.75 16.05 -6.68
N ARG A 143 6.79 15.62 -7.41
CA ARG A 143 7.32 14.27 -7.26
C ARG A 143 7.95 14.09 -5.89
N VAL A 144 7.85 12.87 -5.37
CA VAL A 144 8.66 12.47 -4.21
C VAL A 144 10.15 12.52 -4.57
N THR A 145 11.00 12.69 -3.57
CA THR A 145 12.45 12.54 -3.77
C THR A 145 12.83 11.07 -3.93
N GLU A 146 14.02 10.78 -4.46
CA GLU A 146 14.54 9.40 -4.55
C GLU A 146 14.57 8.72 -3.17
N ALA A 147 15.02 9.42 -2.13
CA ALA A 147 15.05 8.87 -0.77
C ALA A 147 13.64 8.49 -0.24
N GLN A 148 12.62 9.27 -0.59
CA GLN A 148 11.23 8.96 -0.24
C GLN A 148 10.71 7.78 -1.04
N TYR A 149 11.02 7.74 -2.34
CA TYR A 149 10.63 6.66 -3.25
C TYR A 149 11.23 5.32 -2.81
N ASP A 150 12.55 5.27 -2.59
CA ASP A 150 13.28 4.09 -2.12
C ASP A 150 12.74 3.59 -0.78
N TRP A 151 12.39 4.52 0.11
CA TRP A 151 11.78 4.18 1.38
C TRP A 151 10.45 3.45 1.20
N PHE A 152 9.58 3.92 0.29
CA PHE A 152 8.35 3.20 -0.03
C PHE A 152 8.64 1.83 -0.67
N VAL A 153 9.56 1.75 -1.62
CA VAL A 153 9.98 0.46 -2.22
C VAL A 153 10.43 -0.51 -1.14
N GLN A 154 11.19 -0.06 -0.14
CA GLN A 154 11.58 -0.88 1.01
C GLN A 154 10.39 -1.33 1.86
N GLN A 155 9.39 -0.47 2.10
CA GLN A 155 8.21 -0.84 2.90
C GLN A 155 7.29 -1.84 2.19
N PHE A 156 7.19 -1.75 0.87
CA PHE A 156 6.33 -2.61 0.05
C PHE A 156 7.05 -3.82 -0.57
N GLY A 157 8.37 -3.83 -0.56
CA GLY A 157 9.21 -4.90 -1.12
C GLY A 157 9.20 -5.00 -2.63
N LYS A 158 8.70 -3.97 -3.34
CA LYS A 158 8.60 -3.93 -4.81
C LYS A 158 8.48 -2.50 -5.33
N GLU A 159 8.72 -2.33 -6.62
CA GLU A 159 8.46 -1.07 -7.34
C GLU A 159 6.96 -0.77 -7.45
N PRO A 160 6.55 0.52 -7.46
CA PRO A 160 5.19 0.92 -7.74
C PRO A 160 4.83 0.68 -9.21
N GLN A 161 3.52 0.62 -9.47
CA GLN A 161 2.98 0.46 -10.82
C GLN A 161 1.91 1.52 -11.08
N TRP A 162 1.67 1.80 -12.36
CA TRP A 162 0.54 2.63 -12.78
C TRP A 162 -0.74 1.79 -12.81
N TYR A 163 -1.75 2.23 -12.05
CA TYR A 163 -3.09 1.68 -12.03
C TYR A 163 -4.06 2.66 -12.67
N LYS A 164 -5.11 2.17 -13.32
CA LYS A 164 -6.16 3.04 -13.88
C LYS A 164 -7.06 3.49 -12.73
N ASP A 165 -7.43 4.77 -12.73
CA ASP A 165 -8.41 5.30 -11.80
C ASP A 165 -9.78 4.67 -12.10
N ALA A 166 -10.45 4.19 -11.06
CA ALA A 166 -11.77 3.57 -11.17
C ALA A 166 -12.90 4.61 -11.30
N LEU A 167 -12.63 5.88 -10.98
CA LEU A 167 -13.61 6.96 -10.91
C LEU A 167 -13.52 7.98 -12.06
N ALA A 168 -12.58 7.79 -13.00
CA ALA A 168 -12.28 8.73 -14.09
C ALA A 168 -13.04 8.41 -15.38
#